data_AF-A0A183TPZ8-F1
#
_entry.id   AF-A0A183TPZ8-F1
#
_cell.length_a   1.000
_cell.length_b   1.000
_cell.length_c   1.000
_cell.angle_alpha   90.00
_cell.angle_beta   90.00
_cell.angle_gamma   90.00
#
_symmetry.space_group_name_H-M   'P 1'
#
loop_
_entity.id
_entity.type
_entity.pdbx_description
1 polymer ?
#
loop_
_entity_poly.entity_id
_entity_poly.type
_entity_poly.pdbx_seq_one_letter_code
_entity_poly.pdbx_strand_id
1 'polypeptide(L)'
;NLTSKEPNNENFCIDHSGEIAAHISELFNNKSYSDISLVVKSTEFPAHRVILASRSEYFRALFYGGLAEAHSSTVHLNGISDTAFYHILCYIYTGKLNLSGLAVSLHEDVLDILGLACQYNFVNLQAALSKHFTHSLTLNNICSVYDAAIVYDLEELVLACLEFMDRFAPTILSMPQFERLSKVSADSLIILLLPHMFKSSFLLSSPADGTCAIQGLFLYPLFERDILAYHVLIVDTGLPHIRQKPIINTCLWT
;
A
#
# COMPACT_ATOMS: atom_id res chain seq x y z
N ASN A 1 -53.87 34.04 24.49
CA ASN A 1 -53.29 32.85 23.87
C ASN A 1 -51.97 32.55 24.52
N LEU A 2 -51.93 31.45 25.26
CA LEU A 2 -50.74 30.82 25.80
C LEU A 2 -49.90 30.29 24.64
N THR A 3 -48.64 30.70 24.56
CA THR A 3 -47.58 29.87 23.97
C THR A 3 -46.39 29.98 24.90
N SER A 4 -46.38 29.07 25.87
CA SER A 4 -45.21 28.70 26.66
C SER A 4 -44.05 28.41 25.70
N LYS A 5 -43.05 29.28 25.68
CA LYS A 5 -41.72 28.92 25.20
C LYS A 5 -41.22 27.81 26.12
N GLU A 6 -41.15 26.59 25.62
CA GLU A 6 -40.46 25.51 26.31
C GLU A 6 -39.02 25.97 26.60
N PRO A 7 -38.50 25.74 27.82
CA PRO A 7 -37.11 26.04 28.10
C PRO A 7 -36.26 25.09 27.24
N ASN A 8 -35.35 25.66 26.45
CA ASN A 8 -34.29 24.92 25.79
C ASN A 8 -33.58 24.08 26.85
N ASN A 9 -33.87 22.78 26.88
CA ASN A 9 -33.15 21.82 27.69
C ASN A 9 -31.79 21.63 27.01
N GLU A 10 -30.87 22.56 27.25
CA GLU A 10 -29.46 22.38 26.93
C GLU A 10 -29.04 21.05 27.57
N ASN A 11 -28.78 20.06 26.72
CA ASN A 11 -28.47 18.72 27.15
C ASN A 11 -27.12 18.78 27.88
N PHE A 12 -27.15 18.93 29.21
CA PHE A 12 -25.95 18.99 30.02
C PHE A 12 -25.24 17.64 29.96
N CYS A 13 -24.22 17.55 29.10
CA CYS A 13 -23.44 16.35 28.87
C CYS A 13 -22.07 16.51 29.55
N ILE A 14 -21.78 15.64 30.51
CA ILE A 14 -20.44 15.50 31.10
C ILE A 14 -19.67 14.48 30.26
N ASP A 15 -18.58 14.88 29.63
CA ASP A 15 -17.76 14.02 28.75
C ASP A 15 -16.35 13.81 29.33
N HIS A 16 -16.11 12.61 29.87
CA HIS A 16 -14.80 12.15 30.35
C HIS A 16 -14.19 11.08 29.43
N SER A 17 -14.67 10.95 28.19
CA SER A 17 -14.18 9.92 27.26
C SER A 17 -12.69 10.04 26.95
N GLY A 18 -12.16 11.27 26.92
CA GLY A 18 -10.73 11.54 26.75
C GLY A 18 -9.85 11.02 27.89
N GLU A 19 -10.33 11.08 29.13
CA GLU A 19 -9.61 10.55 30.30
C GLU A 19 -9.55 9.03 30.26
N ILE A 20 -10.67 8.38 29.91
CA ILE A 20 -10.72 6.92 29.74
C ILE A 20 -9.75 6.48 28.63
N ALA A 21 -9.73 7.19 27.50
CA ALA A 21 -8.81 6.91 26.41
C ALA A 21 -7.34 7.06 26.85
N ALA A 22 -7.03 8.07 27.68
CA ALA A 22 -5.68 8.24 28.25
C ALA A 22 -5.32 7.07 29.18
N HIS A 23 -6.18 6.69 30.12
CA HIS A 23 -5.93 5.57 31.02
C HIS A 23 -5.76 4.23 30.27
N ILE A 24 -6.56 3.98 29.24
CA ILE A 24 -6.40 2.79 28.39
C ILE A 24 -5.07 2.85 27.64
N SER A 25 -4.65 4.02 27.17
CA SER A 25 -3.37 4.15 26.45
C SER A 25 -2.15 3.78 27.31
N GLU A 26 -2.22 3.98 28.63
CA GLU A 26 -1.16 3.61 29.59
C GLU A 26 -1.00 2.09 29.76
N LEU A 27 -2.00 1.30 29.34
CA LEU A 27 -1.93 -0.17 29.33
C LEU A 27 -1.12 -0.71 28.14
N PHE A 28 -0.75 0.15 27.19
CA PHE A 28 0.07 -0.25 26.05
C PHE A 28 1.40 -0.85 26.50
N ASN A 29 1.68 -2.07 26.02
CA ASN A 29 2.90 -2.82 26.30
C ASN A 29 3.22 -2.94 27.82
N ASN A 30 2.18 -2.94 28.65
CA ASN A 30 2.28 -3.04 30.10
C ASN A 30 1.90 -4.45 30.55
N LYS A 31 2.79 -5.12 31.28
CA LYS A 31 2.54 -6.48 31.80
C LYS A 31 1.43 -6.54 32.85
N SER A 32 1.11 -5.43 33.49
CA SER A 32 0.04 -5.37 34.49
C SER A 32 -1.30 -5.63 33.82
N TYR A 33 -2.09 -6.54 34.37
CA TYR A 33 -3.41 -6.94 33.87
C TYR A 33 -3.45 -7.58 32.47
N SER A 34 -2.29 -7.74 31.82
CA SER A 34 -2.19 -8.45 30.53
C SER A 34 -2.55 -9.93 30.71
N ASP A 35 -3.43 -10.42 29.85
CA ASP A 35 -3.94 -11.79 29.81
C ASP A 35 -3.47 -12.57 28.58
N ILE A 36 -2.63 -11.94 27.75
CA ILE A 36 -2.01 -12.55 26.57
C ILE A 36 -0.62 -11.96 26.30
N SER A 37 0.26 -12.80 25.78
CA SER A 37 1.56 -12.41 25.24
C SER A 37 1.60 -12.69 23.74
N LEU A 38 1.81 -11.67 22.93
CA LEU A 38 1.96 -11.78 21.47
C LEU A 38 3.45 -11.80 21.13
N VAL A 39 3.92 -12.86 20.48
CA VAL A 39 5.32 -13.02 20.10
C VAL A 39 5.45 -12.78 18.61
N VAL A 40 6.21 -11.76 18.23
CA VAL A 40 6.55 -11.46 16.83
C VAL A 40 8.05 -11.60 16.67
N LYS A 41 8.49 -12.51 15.81
CA LYS A 41 9.90 -12.93 15.73
C LYS A 41 10.43 -13.32 17.12
N SER A 42 11.38 -12.56 17.67
CA SER A 42 11.96 -12.74 19.01
C SER A 42 11.43 -11.74 20.05
N THR A 43 10.50 -10.87 19.68
CA THR A 43 10.01 -9.78 20.52
C THR A 43 8.66 -10.15 21.14
N GLU A 44 8.54 -9.96 22.44
CA GLU A 44 7.34 -10.26 23.23
C GLU A 44 6.55 -8.99 23.52
N PHE A 45 5.24 -9.02 23.24
CA PHE A 45 4.31 -7.93 23.47
C PHE A 45 3.20 -8.36 24.44
N PRO A 46 3.29 -8.02 25.74
CA PRO A 46 2.16 -8.17 26.67
C PRO A 46 0.98 -7.31 26.20
N ALA A 47 -0.22 -7.89 26.20
CA ALA A 47 -1.43 -7.22 25.76
C ALA A 47 -2.69 -7.75 26.47
N HIS A 48 -3.83 -7.14 26.12
CA HIS A 48 -5.14 -7.42 26.70
C HIS A 48 -6.09 -7.90 25.60
N ARG A 49 -6.58 -9.13 25.70
CA ARG A 49 -7.47 -9.78 24.72
C ARG A 49 -8.70 -8.92 24.43
N VAL A 50 -9.31 -8.35 25.47
CA VAL A 50 -10.52 -7.51 25.34
C VAL A 50 -10.26 -6.23 24.53
N ILE A 51 -9.11 -5.59 24.71
CA ILE A 51 -8.75 -4.38 23.96
C ILE A 51 -8.48 -4.76 22.50
N LEU A 52 -7.68 -5.80 22.25
CA LEU A 52 -7.39 -6.27 20.90
C LEU A 52 -8.66 -6.64 20.13
N ALA A 53 -9.55 -7.43 20.75
CA ALA A 53 -10.79 -7.88 20.13
C ALA A 53 -11.84 -6.77 19.94
N SER A 54 -11.89 -5.78 20.83
CA SER A 54 -12.79 -4.63 20.66
C SER A 54 -12.38 -3.73 19.49
N ARG A 55 -11.09 -3.74 19.13
CA ARG A 55 -10.51 -2.87 18.10
C ARG A 55 -10.33 -3.55 16.75
N SER A 56 -10.29 -4.89 16.71
CA SER A 56 -10.03 -5.67 15.50
C SER A 56 -10.85 -6.95 15.45
N GLU A 57 -11.54 -7.17 14.34
CA GLU A 57 -12.31 -8.39 14.12
C GLU A 57 -11.44 -9.63 13.99
N TYR A 58 -10.22 -9.48 13.46
CA TYR A 58 -9.23 -10.53 13.42
C TYR A 58 -8.90 -11.03 14.84
N PHE A 59 -8.55 -10.12 15.75
CA PHE A 59 -8.23 -10.49 17.13
C PHE A 59 -9.47 -10.99 17.89
N ARG A 60 -10.67 -10.47 17.57
CA ARG A 60 -11.93 -11.00 18.10
C ARG A 60 -12.12 -12.45 17.71
N ALA A 61 -11.94 -12.80 16.44
CA ALA A 61 -12.02 -14.17 15.96
C ALA A 61 -10.93 -15.06 16.57
N LEU A 62 -9.69 -14.55 16.66
CA LEU A 62 -8.56 -15.29 17.23
C LEU A 62 -8.79 -15.68 18.70
N PHE A 63 -9.30 -14.75 19.53
CA PHE A 63 -9.42 -14.98 20.97
C PHE A 63 -10.78 -15.50 21.41
N TYR A 64 -11.85 -15.21 20.66
CA TYR A 64 -13.22 -15.55 21.04
C TYR A 64 -13.96 -16.38 19.99
N GLY A 65 -13.30 -16.77 18.90
CA GLY A 65 -13.88 -17.61 17.83
C GLY A 65 -13.84 -19.12 18.10
N GLY A 66 -13.33 -19.56 19.24
CA GLY A 66 -13.32 -20.98 19.65
C GLY A 66 -12.16 -21.83 19.10
N LEU A 67 -11.12 -21.20 18.56
CA LEU A 67 -9.87 -21.87 18.14
C LEU A 67 -8.98 -22.19 19.36
N ALA A 68 -7.96 -23.04 19.18
CA ALA A 68 -7.07 -23.47 20.27
C ALA A 68 -6.33 -22.27 20.93
N GLU A 69 -6.01 -21.25 20.13
CA GLU A 69 -5.39 -20.00 20.54
C GLU A 69 -6.24 -19.19 21.53
N ALA A 70 -7.56 -19.42 21.54
CA ALA A 70 -8.47 -18.79 22.48
C ALA A 70 -8.08 -19.09 23.94
N HIS A 71 -7.46 -20.24 24.21
CA HIS A 71 -7.08 -20.67 25.55
C HIS A 71 -5.58 -20.55 25.86
N SER A 72 -4.75 -20.12 24.90
CA SER A 72 -3.30 -19.99 25.12
C SER A 72 -2.93 -18.68 25.82
N SER A 73 -1.98 -18.70 26.75
CA SER A 73 -1.41 -17.45 27.32
C SER A 73 -0.45 -16.74 26.35
N THR A 74 -0.02 -17.42 25.28
CA THR A 74 0.97 -16.91 24.31
C THR A 74 0.54 -17.24 22.88
N VAL A 75 0.63 -16.27 21.97
CA VAL A 75 0.35 -16.47 20.54
C VAL A 75 1.52 -15.94 19.71
N HIS A 76 1.99 -16.77 18.77
CA HIS A 76 3.03 -16.39 17.83
C HIS A 76 2.42 -15.82 16.55
N LEU A 77 2.79 -14.59 16.20
CA LEU A 77 2.39 -13.95 14.95
C LEU A 77 3.59 -14.01 13.99
N ASN A 78 3.47 -14.85 12.97
CA ASN A 78 4.55 -15.16 12.04
C ASN A 78 4.44 -14.33 10.76
N GLY A 79 5.58 -14.11 10.09
CA GLY A 79 5.62 -13.46 8.77
C GLY A 79 5.43 -11.94 8.78
N ILE A 80 5.56 -11.30 9.94
CA ILE A 80 5.35 -9.85 10.10
C ILE A 80 6.54 -9.16 10.78
N SER A 81 6.69 -7.86 10.55
CA SER A 81 7.68 -7.01 11.20
C SER A 81 7.26 -6.70 12.65
N ASP A 82 8.18 -6.89 13.60
CA ASP A 82 8.00 -6.52 15.00
C ASP A 82 7.94 -5.00 15.20
N THR A 83 8.68 -4.24 14.40
CA THR A 83 8.55 -2.77 14.34
C THR A 83 7.16 -2.34 13.89
N ALA A 84 6.67 -2.87 12.77
CA ALA A 84 5.34 -2.55 12.27
C ALA A 84 4.25 -2.98 13.25
N PHE A 85 4.41 -4.17 13.86
CA PHE A 85 3.47 -4.67 14.85
C PHE A 85 3.42 -3.80 16.11
N TYR A 86 4.56 -3.29 16.60
CA TYR A 86 4.60 -2.34 17.72
C TYR A 86 3.75 -1.10 17.43
N HIS A 87 3.83 -0.55 16.22
CA HIS A 87 3.04 0.61 15.81
C HIS A 87 1.55 0.30 15.71
N ILE A 88 1.18 -0.87 15.17
CA ILE A 88 -0.20 -1.35 15.15
C ILE A 88 -0.74 -1.54 16.56
N LEU A 89 0.05 -2.15 17.46
CA LEU A 89 -0.33 -2.33 18.85
C LEU A 89 -0.52 -0.98 19.54
N CYS A 90 0.39 -0.02 19.33
CA CYS A 90 0.22 1.34 19.84
C CYS A 90 -1.06 1.99 19.30
N TYR A 91 -1.35 1.82 18.01
CA TYR A 91 -2.59 2.32 17.40
C TYR A 91 -3.85 1.68 18.01
N ILE A 92 -3.82 0.39 18.35
CA ILE A 92 -4.93 -0.31 19.00
C ILE A 92 -5.29 0.37 20.33
N TYR A 93 -4.29 0.69 21.16
CA TYR A 93 -4.50 1.26 22.50
C TYR A 93 -4.77 2.77 22.48
N THR A 94 -4.19 3.50 21.53
CA THR A 94 -4.20 4.97 21.56
C THR A 94 -5.11 5.59 20.49
N GLY A 95 -5.48 4.83 19.46
CA GLY A 95 -6.12 5.34 18.25
C GLY A 95 -5.24 6.25 17.41
N LYS A 96 -3.94 6.35 17.72
CA LYS A 96 -2.99 7.28 17.09
C LYS A 96 -1.85 6.51 16.44
N LEU A 97 -1.47 6.94 15.24
CA LEU A 97 -0.25 6.50 14.56
C LEU A 97 0.58 7.74 14.22
N ASN A 98 1.81 7.82 14.72
CA ASN A 98 2.71 8.92 14.43
C ASN A 98 3.74 8.49 13.38
N LEU A 99 3.51 8.92 12.13
CA LEU A 99 4.41 8.64 11.00
C LEU A 99 5.67 9.53 10.99
N SER A 100 5.67 10.66 11.71
CA SER A 100 6.80 11.61 11.70
C SER A 100 8.06 11.02 12.35
N GLY A 101 7.90 10.15 13.35
CA GLY A 101 9.02 9.41 13.95
C GLY A 101 9.51 8.24 13.11
N LEU A 102 8.65 7.74 12.20
CA LEU A 102 8.97 6.67 11.24
C LEU A 102 9.71 7.21 10.00
N ALA A 103 9.66 8.51 9.71
CA ALA A 103 10.37 9.08 8.56
C ALA A 103 11.91 8.95 8.60
N VAL A 104 12.49 8.55 9.74
CA VAL A 104 13.93 8.28 9.91
C VAL A 104 14.27 6.80 9.63
N SER A 105 13.28 5.91 9.64
CA SER A 105 13.40 4.47 9.37
C SER A 105 12.54 4.11 8.14
N LEU A 106 13.23 3.75 7.05
CA LEU A 106 12.74 3.19 5.77
C LEU A 106 11.21 3.17 5.51
N HIS A 107 10.80 3.73 4.35
CA HIS A 107 9.44 3.61 3.79
C HIS A 107 8.82 2.19 3.84
N GLU A 108 9.65 1.16 3.91
CA GLU A 108 9.28 -0.24 4.13
C GLU A 108 8.47 -0.45 5.41
N ASP A 109 8.81 0.24 6.52
CA ASP A 109 8.07 0.10 7.79
C ASP A 109 6.61 0.59 7.65
N VAL A 110 6.36 1.64 6.87
CA VAL A 110 5.00 2.17 6.66
C VAL A 110 4.18 1.24 5.75
N LEU A 111 4.82 0.60 4.76
CA LEU A 111 4.16 -0.41 3.93
C LEU A 111 3.84 -1.68 4.73
N ASP A 112 4.72 -2.10 5.63
CA ASP A 112 4.45 -3.20 6.56
C ASP A 112 3.27 -2.87 7.49
N ILE A 113 3.21 -1.64 8.01
CA ILE A 113 2.06 -1.17 8.81
C ILE A 113 0.77 -1.18 7.98
N LEU A 114 0.81 -0.75 6.71
CA LEU A 114 -0.34 -0.84 5.81
C LEU A 114 -0.78 -2.30 5.62
N GLY A 115 0.17 -3.21 5.41
CA GLY A 115 -0.12 -4.64 5.29
C GLY A 115 -0.79 -5.22 6.53
N LEU A 116 -0.29 -4.89 7.72
CA LEU A 116 -0.92 -5.28 8.98
C LEU A 116 -2.29 -4.62 9.18
N ALA A 117 -2.46 -3.37 8.76
CA ALA A 117 -3.75 -2.69 8.80
C ALA A 117 -4.78 -3.43 7.94
N CYS A 118 -4.38 -3.93 6.78
CA CYS A 118 -5.19 -4.80 5.91
C CYS A 118 -5.48 -6.15 6.59
N GLN A 119 -4.43 -6.86 7.03
CA GLN A 119 -4.52 -8.19 7.63
C GLN A 119 -5.41 -8.23 8.88
N TYR A 120 -5.36 -7.19 9.73
CA TYR A 120 -6.13 -7.11 10.97
C TYR A 120 -7.44 -6.31 10.84
N ASN A 121 -7.83 -5.96 9.61
CA ASN A 121 -9.07 -5.28 9.27
C ASN A 121 -9.26 -3.89 9.93
N PHE A 122 -8.20 -3.07 10.00
CA PHE A 122 -8.27 -1.68 10.44
C PHE A 122 -8.62 -0.72 9.29
N VAL A 123 -9.85 -0.78 8.77
CA VAL A 123 -10.29 -0.03 7.56
C VAL A 123 -9.97 1.47 7.61
N ASN A 124 -10.22 2.14 8.74
CA ASN A 124 -9.92 3.57 8.87
C ASN A 124 -8.41 3.88 8.80
N LEU A 125 -7.57 2.98 9.33
CA LEU A 125 -6.12 3.11 9.24
C LEU A 125 -5.62 2.83 7.82
N GLN A 126 -6.18 1.80 7.16
CA GLN A 126 -5.89 1.49 5.75
C GLN A 126 -6.19 2.69 4.86
N ALA A 127 -7.36 3.33 5.02
CA ALA A 127 -7.74 4.51 4.25
C ALA A 127 -6.80 5.70 4.51
N ALA A 128 -6.44 5.94 5.77
CA ALA A 128 -5.53 7.02 6.13
C ALA A 128 -4.11 6.81 5.56
N LEU A 129 -3.59 5.58 5.61
CA LEU A 129 -2.28 5.23 5.05
C LEU A 129 -2.27 5.25 3.53
N SER A 130 -3.33 4.75 2.89
CA SER A 130 -3.48 4.81 1.43
C SER A 130 -3.49 6.26 0.96
N LYS A 131 -4.28 7.12 1.63
CA LYS A 131 -4.28 8.56 1.37
C LYS A 131 -2.91 9.19 1.60
N HIS A 132 -2.19 8.78 2.63
CA HIS A 132 -0.83 9.27 2.86
C HIS A 132 0.09 8.93 1.68
N PHE A 133 0.09 7.68 1.21
CA PHE A 133 0.89 7.26 0.07
C PHE A 133 0.54 7.99 -1.22
N THR A 134 -0.75 8.20 -1.51
CA THR A 134 -1.19 8.98 -2.68
C THR A 134 -0.54 10.38 -2.72
N HIS A 135 -0.32 11.02 -1.57
CA HIS A 135 0.31 12.34 -1.49
C HIS A 135 1.84 12.31 -1.36
N SER A 136 2.45 11.14 -1.15
CA SER A 136 3.89 10.96 -0.92
C SER A 136 4.56 10.02 -1.93
N LEU A 137 3.92 9.77 -3.08
CA LEU A 137 4.50 9.02 -4.18
C LEU A 137 5.77 9.72 -4.72
N THR A 138 6.81 8.92 -4.91
CA THR A 138 8.10 9.33 -5.46
C THR A 138 8.66 8.23 -6.36
N LEU A 139 9.63 8.56 -7.21
CA LEU A 139 10.33 7.57 -8.04
C LEU A 139 10.97 6.43 -7.20
N ASN A 140 11.35 6.72 -5.96
CA ASN A 140 12.01 5.74 -5.10
C ASN A 140 11.04 4.72 -4.49
N ASN A 141 9.78 5.10 -4.25
CA ASN A 141 8.80 4.26 -3.56
C ASN A 141 7.69 3.71 -4.47
N ILE A 142 7.51 4.26 -5.67
CA ILE A 142 6.36 3.98 -6.53
C ILE A 142 6.16 2.49 -6.82
N CYS A 143 7.23 1.74 -7.10
CA CYS A 143 7.13 0.31 -7.42
C CYS A 143 6.64 -0.50 -6.21
N SER A 144 7.23 -0.28 -5.03
CA SER A 144 6.85 -0.96 -3.80
C SER A 144 5.43 -0.59 -3.34
N VAL A 145 5.05 0.68 -3.48
CA VAL A 145 3.69 1.15 -3.15
C VAL A 145 2.66 0.54 -4.11
N TYR A 146 2.99 0.48 -5.40
CA TYR A 146 2.12 -0.14 -6.40
C TYR A 146 1.94 -1.64 -6.14
N ASP A 147 3.03 -2.37 -5.86
CA ASP A 147 2.97 -3.78 -5.48
C ASP A 147 2.06 -3.99 -4.26
N ALA A 148 2.23 -3.20 -3.21
CA ALA A 148 1.39 -3.29 -2.02
C ALA A 148 -0.08 -2.96 -2.35
N ALA A 149 -0.34 -1.94 -3.16
CA ALA A 149 -1.69 -1.54 -3.54
C ALA A 149 -2.42 -2.66 -4.32
N ILE A 150 -1.71 -3.39 -5.20
CA ILE A 150 -2.24 -4.55 -5.91
C ILE A 150 -2.49 -5.72 -4.95
N VAL A 151 -1.51 -6.05 -4.10
CA VAL A 151 -1.59 -7.19 -3.17
C VAL A 151 -2.74 -7.03 -2.17
N TYR A 152 -2.97 -5.81 -1.69
CA TYR A 152 -4.01 -5.50 -0.71
C TYR A 152 -5.32 -5.00 -1.33
N ASP A 153 -5.46 -5.03 -2.66
CA ASP A 153 -6.66 -4.62 -3.40
C ASP A 153 -7.13 -3.19 -3.08
N LEU A 154 -6.19 -2.24 -3.08
CA LEU A 154 -6.42 -0.84 -2.74
C LEU A 154 -6.64 0.00 -4.01
N GLU A 155 -7.84 -0.10 -4.58
CA GLU A 155 -8.18 0.47 -5.90
C GLU A 155 -7.80 1.95 -6.08
N GLU A 156 -8.14 2.83 -5.13
CA GLU A 156 -7.81 4.26 -5.22
C GLU A 156 -6.29 4.51 -5.24
N LEU A 157 -5.53 3.73 -4.46
CA LEU A 157 -4.08 3.84 -4.43
C LEU A 157 -3.44 3.26 -5.70
N VAL A 158 -4.00 2.17 -6.24
CA VAL A 158 -3.62 1.61 -7.54
C VAL A 158 -3.76 2.69 -8.63
N LEU A 159 -4.91 3.36 -8.71
CA LEU A 159 -5.14 4.42 -9.70
C LEU A 159 -4.15 5.58 -9.55
N ALA A 160 -3.90 6.04 -8.33
CA ALA A 160 -2.91 7.09 -8.08
C ALA A 160 -1.49 6.68 -8.50
N CYS A 161 -1.10 5.43 -8.21
CA CYS A 161 0.19 4.89 -8.63
C CYS A 161 0.29 4.84 -10.16
N LEU A 162 -0.74 4.38 -10.85
CA LEU A 162 -0.77 4.32 -12.31
C LEU A 162 -0.66 5.70 -12.95
N GLU A 163 -1.35 6.71 -12.42
CA GLU A 163 -1.24 8.09 -12.91
C GLU A 163 0.20 8.62 -12.74
N PHE A 164 0.83 8.33 -11.60
CA PHE A 164 2.23 8.70 -11.36
C PHE A 164 3.18 7.96 -12.31
N MET A 165 2.97 6.66 -12.50
CA MET A 165 3.79 5.81 -13.36
C MET A 165 3.71 6.24 -14.83
N ASP A 166 2.52 6.56 -15.33
CA ASP A 166 2.31 7.05 -16.70
C ASP A 166 3.06 8.36 -16.94
N ARG A 167 2.99 9.30 -15.98
CA ARG A 167 3.67 10.60 -16.06
C ARG A 167 5.20 10.49 -16.13
N PHE A 168 5.78 9.48 -15.49
CA PHE A 168 7.23 9.29 -15.41
C PHE A 168 7.72 7.99 -16.09
N ALA A 169 6.93 7.45 -17.02
CA ALA A 169 7.14 6.13 -17.60
C ALA A 169 8.56 5.88 -18.14
N PRO A 170 9.19 6.78 -18.93
CA PRO A 170 10.53 6.53 -19.46
C PRO A 170 11.58 6.32 -18.37
N THR A 171 11.45 7.07 -17.27
CA THR A 171 12.36 6.95 -16.12
C THR A 171 12.10 5.65 -15.38
N ILE A 172 10.84 5.37 -15.02
CA ILE A 172 10.46 4.20 -14.22
C ILE A 172 10.80 2.89 -14.92
N LEU A 173 10.57 2.80 -16.24
CA LEU A 173 10.89 1.60 -17.03
C LEU A 173 12.39 1.28 -17.08
N SER A 174 13.26 2.26 -16.80
CA SER A 174 14.71 2.08 -16.73
C SER A 174 15.23 1.77 -15.31
N MET A 175 14.35 1.80 -14.30
CA MET A 175 14.74 1.62 -12.90
C MET A 175 14.83 0.14 -12.52
N PRO A 176 15.87 -0.30 -11.80
CA PRO A 176 16.00 -1.69 -11.32
C PRO A 176 14.94 -2.08 -10.28
N GLN A 177 14.18 -1.12 -9.73
CA GLN A 177 13.02 -1.39 -8.89
C GLN A 177 11.83 -1.89 -9.71
N PHE A 178 11.72 -1.48 -10.98
CA PHE A 178 10.63 -1.91 -11.86
C PHE A 178 10.75 -3.40 -12.23
N GLU A 179 11.98 -3.87 -12.46
CA GLU A 179 12.26 -5.30 -12.69
C GLU A 179 11.94 -6.19 -11.47
N ARG A 180 11.80 -5.59 -10.28
CA ARG A 180 11.49 -6.29 -9.02
C ARG A 180 10.00 -6.32 -8.68
N LEU A 181 9.15 -5.73 -9.54
CA LEU A 181 7.70 -5.81 -9.37
C LEU A 181 7.25 -7.27 -9.31
N SER A 182 6.22 -7.52 -8.50
CA SER A 182 5.63 -8.85 -8.44
C SER A 182 4.99 -9.21 -9.79
N LYS A 183 4.95 -10.50 -10.12
CA LYS A 183 4.30 -10.98 -11.36
C LYS A 183 2.87 -10.47 -11.50
N VAL A 184 2.11 -10.50 -10.40
CA VAL A 184 0.70 -10.05 -10.36
C VAL A 184 0.60 -8.57 -10.71
N SER A 185 1.48 -7.75 -10.15
CA SER A 185 1.54 -6.31 -10.41
C SER A 185 1.96 -6.01 -11.84
N ALA A 186 2.97 -6.71 -12.36
CA ALA A 186 3.42 -6.56 -13.74
C ALA A 186 2.31 -6.93 -14.74
N ASP A 187 1.60 -8.05 -14.50
CA ASP A 187 0.47 -8.48 -15.32
C ASP A 187 -0.67 -7.43 -15.29
N SER A 188 -0.97 -6.87 -14.12
CA SER A 188 -1.97 -5.80 -13.95
C SER A 188 -1.60 -4.51 -14.71
N LEU A 189 -0.33 -4.10 -14.65
CA LEU A 189 0.18 -2.95 -15.41
C LEU A 189 -0.02 -3.13 -16.91
N ILE A 190 0.25 -4.32 -17.43
CA ILE A 190 0.14 -4.59 -18.87
C ILE A 190 -1.30 -4.39 -19.35
N ILE A 191 -2.28 -4.88 -18.60
CA ILE A 191 -3.71 -4.72 -18.94
C ILE A 191 -4.12 -3.23 -18.94
N LEU A 192 -3.60 -2.44 -18.00
CA LEU A 192 -4.01 -1.05 -17.78
C LEU A 192 -3.22 -0.02 -18.61
N LEU A 193 -1.95 -0.29 -18.92
CA LEU A 193 -1.11 0.59 -19.75
C LEU A 193 -1.28 0.33 -21.25
N LEU A 194 -1.74 -0.86 -21.67
CA LEU A 194 -2.05 -1.13 -23.08
C LEU A 194 -3.04 -0.08 -23.65
N PRO A 195 -4.20 0.24 -23.05
CA PRO A 195 -5.09 1.28 -23.59
C PRO A 195 -4.49 2.70 -23.63
N HIS A 196 -3.60 3.05 -22.69
CA HIS A 196 -3.06 4.41 -22.53
C HIS A 196 -1.80 4.67 -23.36
N MET A 197 -0.93 3.68 -23.51
CA MET A 197 0.24 3.77 -24.41
C MET A 197 -0.17 3.92 -25.87
N PHE A 198 -1.30 3.33 -26.28
CA PHE A 198 -1.88 3.54 -27.62
C PHE A 198 -2.43 4.97 -27.82
N LYS A 199 -2.79 5.70 -26.75
CA LYS A 199 -3.26 7.10 -26.86
C LYS A 199 -2.11 8.09 -27.03
N SER A 200 -0.99 7.89 -26.33
CA SER A 200 0.17 8.79 -26.42
C SER A 200 0.92 8.66 -27.76
N SER A 201 0.94 7.46 -28.35
CA SER A 201 1.62 7.20 -29.63
C SER A 201 0.84 7.62 -30.89
N PHE A 202 -0.40 8.11 -30.77
CA PHE A 202 -1.22 8.54 -31.93
C PHE A 202 -1.35 10.05 -32.10
N LEU A 203 -0.77 10.86 -31.21
CA LEU A 203 -0.77 12.33 -31.31
C LEU A 203 0.64 12.88 -31.56
N LEU A 204 1.25 12.50 -32.68
CA LEU A 204 2.30 13.29 -33.30
C LEU A 204 1.74 13.89 -34.60
N SER A 205 1.60 15.21 -34.56
CA SER A 205 1.09 16.09 -35.61
C SER A 205 1.58 15.74 -37.02
N SER A 206 0.67 15.75 -37.99
CA SER A 206 0.99 15.79 -39.42
C SER A 206 1.84 17.02 -39.75
N PRO A 207 3.08 16.89 -40.26
CA PRO A 207 3.75 17.99 -40.93
C PRO A 207 3.34 18.01 -42.40
N ALA A 208 3.25 19.20 -42.99
CA ALA A 208 2.97 19.42 -44.40
C ALA A 208 4.05 18.82 -45.36
N ASP A 209 5.12 18.22 -44.83
CA ASP A 209 6.30 17.78 -45.59
C ASP A 209 6.58 16.26 -45.55
N GLY A 210 5.62 15.44 -45.12
CA GLY A 210 5.63 14.00 -45.42
C GLY A 210 6.66 13.11 -44.71
N THR A 211 7.36 13.60 -43.67
CA THR A 211 8.22 12.78 -42.81
C THR A 211 7.55 12.54 -41.46
N CYS A 212 7.01 11.33 -41.27
CA CYS A 212 6.44 10.91 -40.00
C CYS A 212 7.55 10.30 -39.13
N ALA A 213 7.90 10.94 -38.01
CA ALA A 213 8.71 10.32 -36.97
C ALA A 213 7.78 9.63 -35.98
N ILE A 214 7.75 8.30 -36.00
CA ILE A 214 6.99 7.51 -35.02
C ILE A 214 7.93 7.17 -33.87
N GLN A 215 7.80 7.88 -32.76
CA GLN A 215 8.44 7.50 -31.51
C GLN A 215 7.40 6.73 -30.69
N GLY A 216 7.27 5.43 -30.99
CA GLY A 216 6.30 4.55 -30.34
C GLY A 216 6.98 3.41 -29.60
N LEU A 217 6.60 3.18 -28.33
CA LEU A 217 6.82 1.88 -27.69
C LEU A 217 5.85 0.89 -28.35
N PHE A 218 6.38 -0.13 -29.03
CA PHE A 218 5.57 -1.24 -29.53
C PHE A 218 5.75 -2.45 -28.62
N LEU A 219 4.73 -2.74 -27.80
CA LEU A 219 4.63 -4.00 -27.08
C LEU A 219 3.96 -5.02 -27.99
N TYR A 220 4.74 -5.93 -28.59
CA TYR A 220 4.19 -7.09 -29.30
C TYR A 220 4.14 -8.29 -28.35
N PRO A 221 2.98 -8.96 -28.19
CA PRO A 221 2.94 -10.26 -27.55
C PRO A 221 3.56 -11.30 -28.51
N LEU A 222 4.75 -11.81 -28.19
CA LEU A 222 5.30 -13.00 -28.83
C LEU A 222 4.85 -14.22 -28.02
N PHE A 223 3.86 -14.95 -28.54
CA PHE A 223 3.53 -16.28 -28.04
C PHE A 223 4.46 -17.31 -28.69
N GLU A 224 5.59 -17.61 -28.06
CA GLU A 224 6.31 -18.86 -28.31
C GLU A 224 6.60 -19.57 -26.98
N ARG A 225 5.98 -20.75 -26.80
CA ARG A 225 6.30 -21.76 -25.77
C ARG A 225 6.37 -21.23 -24.34
N ASP A 226 5.21 -20.85 -23.80
CA ASP A 226 4.96 -20.71 -22.35
C ASP A 226 5.87 -19.71 -21.58
N ILE A 227 6.55 -18.80 -22.29
CA ILE A 227 7.34 -17.71 -21.71
C ILE A 227 6.80 -16.39 -22.26
N LEU A 228 6.37 -15.49 -21.37
CA LEU A 228 6.03 -14.11 -21.74
C LEU A 228 7.32 -13.32 -21.94
N ALA A 229 7.77 -13.19 -23.19
CA ALA A 229 8.86 -12.30 -23.56
C ALA A 229 8.29 -11.02 -24.17
N TYR A 230 8.65 -9.87 -23.60
CA TYR A 230 8.32 -8.55 -24.17
C TYR A 230 9.61 -7.90 -24.70
N HIS A 231 9.62 -7.55 -25.99
CA HIS A 231 10.68 -6.72 -26.56
C HIS A 231 10.30 -5.25 -26.46
N VAL A 232 11.09 -4.47 -25.73
CA VAL A 232 11.03 -3.00 -25.80
C VAL A 232 11.87 -2.57 -27.00
N LEU A 233 11.22 -2.16 -28.08
CA LEU A 233 11.88 -1.56 -29.24
C LEU A 233 11.87 -0.03 -29.10
N ILE A 234 13.05 0.56 -28.87
CA ILE A 234 13.28 2.00 -29.04
C ILE A 234 13.85 2.19 -30.45
N VAL A 235 13.07 2.78 -31.36
CA VAL A 235 13.52 3.08 -32.72
C VAL A 235 13.84 4.58 -32.81
N ASP A 236 15.09 4.92 -33.09
CA ASP A 236 15.54 6.27 -33.40
C ASP A 236 15.73 6.39 -34.92
N THR A 237 14.84 7.10 -35.61
CA THR A 237 14.94 7.30 -37.08
C THR A 237 15.66 8.59 -37.46
N GLY A 238 16.48 9.17 -36.58
CA GLY A 238 17.30 10.34 -36.88
C GLY A 238 18.70 9.98 -37.40
N LEU A 239 18.86 9.84 -38.73
CA LEU A 239 20.07 10.10 -39.56
C LEU A 239 20.36 8.98 -40.59
N PRO A 240 20.73 9.30 -41.85
CA PRO A 240 20.79 8.30 -42.93
C PRO A 240 22.02 7.37 -42.92
N HIS A 241 22.97 7.51 -41.98
CA HIS A 241 24.30 6.87 -42.16
C HIS A 241 24.96 6.24 -40.93
N ILE A 242 24.23 5.90 -39.87
CA ILE A 242 24.80 5.12 -38.77
C ILE A 242 24.03 3.80 -38.67
N ARG A 243 24.73 2.67 -38.86
CA ARG A 243 24.23 1.34 -38.49
C ARG A 243 23.96 1.34 -36.99
N GLN A 244 22.72 1.64 -36.60
CA GLN A 244 22.29 1.53 -35.21
C GLN A 244 22.07 0.05 -34.89
N LYS A 245 22.75 -0.44 -33.85
CA LYS A 245 22.43 -1.74 -33.25
C LYS A 245 21.16 -1.55 -32.41
N PRO A 246 20.17 -2.46 -32.50
CA PRO A 246 19.06 -2.45 -31.56
C PRO A 246 19.62 -2.62 -30.15
N ILE A 247 19.24 -1.73 -29.22
CA ILE A 247 19.43 -1.98 -27.79
C ILE A 247 18.32 -2.96 -27.41
N ILE A 248 18.62 -4.25 -27.53
CA ILE A 248 17.74 -5.32 -27.07
C ILE A 248 18.01 -5.48 -25.58
N ASN A 249 17.21 -4.83 -24.73
CA ASN A 249 17.10 -5.27 -23.34
C ASN A 249 16.00 -6.32 -23.30
N THR A 250 16.39 -7.59 -23.38
CA THR A 250 15.49 -8.72 -23.16
C THR A 250 15.25 -8.82 -21.65
N CYS A 251 14.11 -8.32 -21.16
CA CYS A 251 13.62 -8.74 -19.85
C CYS A 251 13.01 -10.14 -20.03
N LEU A 252 13.80 -11.17 -19.75
CA LEU A 252 13.32 -12.55 -19.66
C LEU A 252 12.70 -12.72 -18.28
N TRP A 253 11.37 -12.82 -18.22
CA TRP A 253 10.67 -13.27 -17.02
C TRP A 253 10.57 -14.79 -17.09
N THR A 254 11.40 -15.50 -16.30
CA THR A 254 11.25 -16.95 -16.05
C THR A 254 10.36 -17.21 -14.85
#